data_AF-X1MAC7-F1
#
_entry.id   AF-X1MAC7-F1
#
_cell.length_a   1.000
_cell.length_b   1.000
_cell.length_c   1.000
_cell.angle_alpha   90.00
_cell.angle_beta   90.00
_cell.angle_gamma   90.00
#
_symmetry.space_group_name_H-M   'P 1'
#
loop_
_entity.id
_entity.type
_entity.pdbx_description
1 polymer ?
#
loop_
_entity_poly.entity_id
_entity_poly.type
_entity_poly.pdbx_seq_one_letter_code
_entity_poly.pdbx_strand_id
1 'polypeptide(L)'
;TEKYAHVTFFLNGGIEKPFKREDRILIPSPKVATYDLKPEMSAFEVTDVVVDKIKLRKYDVIILNYANPDMVGHTGHIDAAIKAIETVDRCVGRVVEELNKNGALALITADHGNAEEMICSIDRKTITAHSTSPVPFIIGDSKIKLKNCSHNFKLSDIAPTILDFLKIEKPEEMTGESLIFN
;
A
#
# COMPACT_ATOMS: atom_id res chain seq x y z
N THR A 1 2.82 -13.64 0.44
CA THR A 1 2.09 -14.37 1.51
C THR A 1 1.87 -13.52 2.73
N GLU A 2 2.92 -12.90 3.29
CA GLU A 2 2.88 -12.19 4.59
C GLU A 2 1.71 -11.21 4.76
N LYS A 3 1.42 -10.41 3.73
CA LYS A 3 0.37 -9.39 3.78
C LYS A 3 -0.97 -9.84 3.16
N TYR A 4 -1.15 -11.13 2.86
CA TYR A 4 -2.38 -11.62 2.23
C TYR A 4 -3.62 -11.42 3.10
N ALA A 5 -3.55 -11.73 4.40
CA ALA A 5 -4.64 -11.49 5.34
C ALA A 5 -4.99 -10.00 5.46
N HIS A 6 -4.00 -9.11 5.26
CA HIS A 6 -4.14 -7.66 5.37
C HIS A 6 -5.01 -7.10 4.25
N VAL A 7 -4.81 -7.59 3.02
CA VAL A 7 -5.60 -7.20 1.84
C VAL A 7 -6.86 -8.05 1.61
N THR A 8 -7.20 -8.92 2.57
CA THR A 8 -8.38 -9.79 2.48
C THR A 8 -9.19 -9.71 3.77
N PHE A 9 -8.90 -10.55 4.77
CA PHE A 9 -9.61 -10.61 6.04
C PHE A 9 -9.70 -9.24 6.74
N PHE A 10 -8.57 -8.56 6.96
CA PHE A 10 -8.55 -7.29 7.69
C PHE A 10 -9.19 -6.15 6.88
N LEU A 11 -8.87 -6.06 5.58
CA LEU A 11 -9.50 -5.08 4.67
C LEU A 11 -11.03 -5.23 4.63
N ASN A 12 -11.53 -6.47 4.68
CA ASN A 12 -12.96 -6.77 4.69
C ASN A 12 -13.61 -6.64 6.08
N GLY A 13 -12.94 -6.04 7.06
CA GLY A 13 -13.48 -5.84 8.40
C GLY A 13 -13.60 -7.12 9.24
N GLY A 14 -12.70 -8.09 9.00
CA GLY A 14 -12.70 -9.38 9.69
C GLY A 14 -13.57 -10.45 9.02
N ILE A 15 -13.90 -10.28 7.74
CA ILE A 15 -14.72 -11.22 6.97
C ILE A 15 -13.83 -12.02 6.02
N GLU A 16 -13.69 -13.32 6.30
CA GLU A 16 -12.85 -14.21 5.48
C GLU A 16 -13.44 -14.48 4.10
N LYS A 17 -14.78 -14.62 4.00
CA LYS A 17 -15.44 -14.94 2.73
C LYS A 17 -15.30 -13.76 1.74
N PRO A 18 -14.84 -13.99 0.51
CA PRO A 18 -14.80 -12.94 -0.52
C PRO A 18 -16.21 -12.40 -0.83
N PHE A 19 -16.31 -11.10 -1.03
CA PHE A 19 -17.51 -10.46 -1.55
C PHE A 19 -17.77 -10.87 -3.01
N LYS A 20 -19.00 -10.63 -3.48
CA LYS A 20 -19.36 -10.91 -4.88
C LYS A 20 -18.46 -10.08 -5.80
N ARG A 21 -17.82 -10.74 -6.78
CA ARG A 21 -16.84 -10.14 -7.73
C ARG A 21 -15.51 -9.72 -7.10
N GLU A 22 -15.23 -10.12 -5.86
CA GLU A 22 -13.90 -9.99 -5.27
C GLU A 22 -13.02 -11.16 -5.75
N ASP A 23 -12.05 -10.87 -6.61
CA ASP A 23 -10.99 -11.81 -6.96
C ASP A 23 -9.78 -11.58 -6.03
N ARG A 24 -9.20 -12.67 -5.52
CA ARG A 24 -8.00 -12.63 -4.66
C ARG A 24 -6.84 -13.32 -5.34
N ILE A 25 -5.65 -12.75 -5.22
CA ILE A 25 -4.42 -13.34 -5.75
C ILE A 25 -3.36 -13.37 -4.66
N LEU A 26 -2.79 -14.55 -4.45
CA LEU A 26 -1.71 -14.78 -3.50
C LEU A 26 -0.42 -15.09 -4.25
N ILE A 27 0.59 -14.24 -4.06
CA ILE A 27 1.95 -14.53 -4.51
C ILE A 27 2.75 -15.10 -3.33
N PRO A 28 3.34 -16.30 -3.47
CA PRO A 28 4.17 -16.88 -2.41
C PRO A 28 5.34 -15.96 -2.05
N SER A 29 5.49 -15.67 -0.76
CA SER A 29 6.71 -15.05 -0.22
C SER A 29 7.91 -16.00 -0.39
N PRO A 30 9.14 -15.50 -0.50
CA PRO A 30 10.31 -16.38 -0.60
C PRO A 30 10.51 -17.16 0.70
N LYS A 31 10.98 -18.40 0.57
CA LYS A 31 11.33 -19.26 1.72
C LYS A 31 12.75 -18.94 2.20
N VAL A 32 12.88 -17.88 2.99
CA VAL A 32 14.13 -17.46 3.64
C VAL A 32 13.94 -17.39 5.15
N ALA A 33 15.02 -17.50 5.92
CA ALA A 33 14.95 -17.45 7.38
C ALA A 33 14.49 -16.06 7.88
N THR A 34 15.04 -15.01 7.27
CA THR A 34 14.69 -13.60 7.50
C THR A 34 14.75 -12.86 6.16
N TYR A 35 13.93 -11.81 6.00
CA TYR A 35 13.74 -11.17 4.70
C TYR A 35 14.88 -10.23 4.28
N ASP A 36 15.82 -9.91 5.16
CA ASP A 36 17.07 -9.23 4.80
C ASP A 36 17.94 -10.05 3.84
N LEU A 37 17.79 -11.38 3.84
CA LEU A 37 18.44 -12.29 2.88
C LEU A 37 17.87 -12.19 1.46
N LYS A 38 16.64 -11.66 1.31
CA LYS A 38 15.99 -11.42 0.02
C LYS A 38 15.08 -10.18 0.10
N PRO A 39 15.66 -8.96 0.14
CA PRO A 39 14.91 -7.73 0.40
C PRO A 39 13.87 -7.37 -0.66
N GLU A 40 14.08 -7.84 -1.89
CA GLU A 40 13.12 -7.72 -3.00
C GLU A 40 11.87 -8.58 -2.78
N MET A 41 11.94 -9.54 -1.87
CA MET A 41 10.91 -10.51 -1.55
C MET A 41 10.30 -11.16 -2.81
N SER A 42 9.02 -10.88 -3.06
CA SER A 42 8.30 -11.26 -4.27
C SER A 42 7.63 -10.04 -4.92
N ALA A 43 8.20 -8.84 -4.71
CA ALA A 43 7.60 -7.59 -5.18
C ALA A 43 7.47 -7.59 -6.71
N PHE A 44 8.49 -8.05 -7.44
CA PHE A 44 8.45 -8.11 -8.90
C PHE A 44 7.35 -9.03 -9.41
N GLU A 45 7.19 -10.21 -8.83
CA GLU A 45 6.13 -11.17 -9.21
C GLU A 45 4.73 -10.62 -8.91
N VAL A 46 4.58 -9.92 -7.77
CA VAL A 46 3.34 -9.18 -7.46
C VAL A 46 3.08 -8.10 -8.50
N THR A 47 4.10 -7.33 -8.89
CA THR A 47 4.00 -6.28 -9.91
C THR A 47 3.62 -6.84 -11.27
N ASP A 48 4.25 -7.93 -11.70
CA ASP A 48 3.97 -8.56 -13.00
C ASP A 48 2.49 -8.95 -13.09
N VAL A 49 1.98 -9.57 -12.03
CA VAL A 49 0.58 -9.99 -11.97
C VAL A 49 -0.38 -8.81 -11.96
N VAL A 50 -0.12 -7.77 -11.15
CA VAL A 50 -1.04 -6.62 -11.10
C VAL A 50 -1.04 -5.82 -12.40
N VAL A 51 0.12 -5.66 -13.04
CA VAL A 51 0.25 -5.04 -14.37
C VAL A 51 -0.58 -5.81 -15.41
N ASP A 52 -0.51 -7.14 -15.39
CA ASP A 52 -1.34 -7.96 -16.27
C ASP A 52 -2.83 -7.83 -15.95
N LYS A 53 -3.23 -7.72 -14.67
CA LYS A 53 -4.63 -7.49 -14.29
C LYS A 53 -5.15 -6.11 -14.70
N ILE A 54 -4.30 -5.07 -14.65
CA ILE A 54 -4.66 -3.73 -15.13
C ILE A 54 -4.95 -3.77 -16.64
N LYS A 55 -4.09 -4.42 -17.43
CA LYS A 55 -4.27 -4.56 -18.90
C LYS A 55 -5.58 -5.26 -19.30
N LEU A 56 -6.11 -6.14 -18.45
CA LEU A 56 -7.38 -6.81 -18.72
C LEU A 56 -8.59 -5.87 -18.62
N ARG A 57 -8.45 -4.71 -17.96
CA ARG A 57 -9.52 -3.73 -17.74
C ARG A 57 -10.81 -4.34 -17.18
N LYS A 58 -10.66 -5.36 -16.32
CA LYS A 58 -11.77 -6.11 -15.70
C LYS A 58 -12.21 -5.52 -14.35
N TYR A 59 -11.29 -4.85 -13.65
CA TYR A 59 -11.46 -4.44 -12.26
C TYR A 59 -11.68 -2.93 -12.15
N ASP A 60 -12.73 -2.55 -11.43
CA ASP A 60 -13.01 -1.15 -11.11
C ASP A 60 -12.05 -0.63 -10.02
N VAL A 61 -11.64 -1.50 -9.09
CA VAL A 61 -10.70 -1.22 -8.00
C VAL A 61 -9.72 -2.37 -7.86
N ILE A 62 -8.44 -2.04 -7.67
CA ILE A 62 -7.38 -2.98 -7.33
C ILE A 62 -6.74 -2.50 -6.03
N ILE A 63 -6.73 -3.37 -5.01
CA ILE A 63 -6.03 -3.12 -3.74
C ILE A 63 -4.77 -3.98 -3.71
N LEU A 64 -3.64 -3.32 -3.50
CA LEU A 64 -2.31 -3.91 -3.61
C LEU A 64 -1.48 -3.57 -2.37
N ASN A 65 -0.74 -4.54 -1.85
CA ASN A 65 0.21 -4.35 -0.76
C ASN A 65 1.61 -4.84 -1.18
N TYR A 66 2.61 -3.97 -0.99
CA TYR A 66 4.02 -4.34 -1.03
C TYR A 66 4.54 -4.51 0.40
N ALA A 67 4.85 -5.74 0.77
CA ALA A 67 5.22 -6.10 2.14
C ALA A 67 6.65 -5.65 2.54
N ASN A 68 7.48 -5.31 1.56
CA ASN A 68 8.93 -5.22 1.71
C ASN A 68 9.40 -4.23 2.78
N PRO A 69 8.92 -2.97 2.83
CA PRO A 69 9.45 -1.99 3.77
C PRO A 69 9.21 -2.42 5.22
N ASP A 70 8.07 -3.03 5.50
CA ASP A 70 7.71 -3.51 6.83
C ASP A 70 8.46 -4.80 7.21
N MET A 71 8.33 -5.84 6.37
CA MET A 71 8.91 -7.15 6.67
C MET A 71 10.44 -7.12 6.74
N VAL A 72 11.09 -6.27 5.93
CA VAL A 72 12.54 -6.09 5.97
C VAL A 72 12.93 -5.09 7.05
N GLY A 73 12.11 -4.05 7.32
CA GLY A 73 12.31 -3.14 8.44
C GLY A 73 12.39 -3.86 9.79
N HIS A 74 11.54 -4.87 10.01
CA HIS A 74 11.57 -5.72 11.19
C HIS A 74 12.88 -6.49 11.43
N THR A 75 13.73 -6.65 10.40
CA THR A 75 15.04 -7.29 10.56
C THR A 75 16.05 -6.37 11.22
N GLY A 76 15.83 -5.05 11.15
CA GLY A 76 16.80 -4.06 11.60
C GLY A 76 18.03 -3.92 10.68
N HIS A 77 18.08 -4.64 9.57
CA HIS A 77 19.19 -4.59 8.63
C HIS A 77 19.01 -3.43 7.63
N ILE A 78 19.62 -2.28 7.92
CA ILE A 78 19.39 -1.02 7.20
C ILE A 78 19.67 -1.13 5.70
N ASP A 79 20.81 -1.71 5.29
CA ASP A 79 21.14 -1.85 3.86
C ASP A 79 20.14 -2.74 3.10
N ALA A 80 19.52 -3.70 3.80
CA ALA A 80 18.48 -4.53 3.23
C ALA A 80 17.17 -3.73 3.12
N ALA A 81 16.80 -2.95 4.13
CA ALA A 81 15.61 -2.10 4.09
C ALA A 81 15.70 -1.03 2.98
N ILE A 82 16.89 -0.46 2.74
CA ILE A 82 17.12 0.44 1.60
C ILE A 82 16.80 -0.28 0.28
N LYS A 83 17.38 -1.48 0.06
CA LYS A 83 17.11 -2.29 -1.15
C LYS A 83 15.64 -2.70 -1.28
N ALA A 84 14.97 -2.95 -0.16
CA ALA A 84 13.55 -3.24 -0.11
C ALA A 84 12.73 -2.06 -0.64
N ILE A 85 13.01 -0.85 -0.16
CA ILE A 85 12.35 0.39 -0.59
C ILE A 85 12.66 0.68 -2.07
N GLU A 86 13.91 0.60 -2.51
CA GLU A 86 14.30 0.78 -3.92
C GLU A 86 13.62 -0.24 -4.85
N THR A 87 13.36 -1.45 -4.35
CA THR A 87 12.59 -2.44 -5.10
C THR A 87 11.13 -2.03 -5.22
N VAL A 88 10.51 -1.60 -4.12
CA VAL A 88 9.12 -1.14 -4.14
C VAL A 88 8.96 0.09 -5.02
N ASP A 89 9.89 1.05 -4.99
CA ASP A 89 9.87 2.24 -5.85
C ASP A 89 9.81 1.87 -7.34
N ARG A 90 10.72 0.98 -7.79
CA ARG A 90 10.71 0.46 -9.17
C ARG A 90 9.39 -0.24 -9.52
N CYS A 91 8.85 -1.02 -8.58
CA CYS A 91 7.60 -1.76 -8.75
C CYS A 91 6.39 -0.82 -8.85
N VAL A 92 6.32 0.19 -7.99
CA VAL A 92 5.29 1.25 -8.01
C VAL A 92 5.36 2.01 -9.32
N GLY A 93 6.56 2.38 -9.79
CA GLY A 93 6.74 3.04 -11.08
C GLY A 93 6.10 2.27 -12.25
N ARG A 94 6.32 0.94 -12.31
CA ARG A 94 5.71 0.07 -13.33
C ARG A 94 4.19 0.04 -13.24
N VAL A 95 3.62 -0.03 -12.03
CA VAL A 95 2.16 -0.03 -11.82
C VAL A 95 1.55 1.30 -12.24
N VAL A 96 2.13 2.41 -11.82
CA VAL A 96 1.67 3.76 -12.16
C VAL A 96 1.73 3.99 -13.68
N GLU A 97 2.81 3.56 -14.34
CA GLU A 97 2.93 3.66 -15.80
C GLU A 97 1.81 2.90 -16.52
N GLU A 98 1.49 1.68 -16.07
CA GLU A 98 0.42 0.88 -16.67
C GLU A 98 -0.97 1.47 -16.39
N LEU A 99 -1.23 1.98 -15.16
CA LEU A 99 -2.48 2.66 -14.84
C LEU A 99 -2.70 3.88 -15.75
N ASN A 100 -1.66 4.69 -15.96
CA ASN A 100 -1.71 5.87 -16.83
C ASN A 100 -2.07 5.50 -18.28
N LYS A 101 -1.50 4.40 -18.81
CA LYS A 101 -1.84 3.90 -20.17
C LYS A 101 -3.30 3.48 -20.30
N ASN A 102 -3.94 3.09 -19.20
CA ASN A 102 -5.33 2.62 -19.17
C ASN A 102 -6.33 3.69 -18.70
N GLY A 103 -5.89 4.93 -18.50
CA GLY A 103 -6.74 6.03 -18.01
C GLY A 103 -7.23 5.80 -16.58
N ALA A 104 -6.48 5.06 -15.79
CA ALA A 104 -6.75 4.77 -14.39
C ALA A 104 -5.83 5.59 -13.46
N LEU A 105 -6.20 5.66 -12.19
CA LEU A 105 -5.52 6.48 -11.18
C LEU A 105 -4.85 5.61 -10.11
N ALA A 106 -3.67 6.00 -9.67
CA ALA A 106 -3.03 5.42 -8.49
C ALA A 106 -3.32 6.27 -7.24
N LEU A 107 -3.73 5.63 -6.15
CA LEU A 107 -3.67 6.18 -4.80
C LEU A 107 -2.57 5.43 -4.05
N ILE A 108 -1.53 6.14 -3.63
CA ILE A 108 -0.34 5.54 -2.99
C ILE A 108 -0.27 6.00 -1.55
N THR A 109 -0.25 5.05 -0.62
CA THR A 109 -0.22 5.30 0.82
C THR A 109 0.39 4.12 1.57
N ALA A 110 0.47 4.21 2.90
CA ALA A 110 0.92 3.13 3.78
C ALA A 110 -0.07 2.96 4.95
N ASP A 111 -0.05 1.80 5.60
CA ASP A 111 -0.84 1.50 6.79
C ASP A 111 -0.18 2.04 8.07
N HIS A 112 1.15 2.07 8.13
CA HIS A 112 1.94 2.67 9.21
C HIS A 112 3.40 2.90 8.79
N GLY A 113 4.21 3.47 9.69
CA GLY A 113 5.66 3.58 9.53
C GLY A 113 6.42 2.36 10.09
N ASN A 114 7.67 2.18 9.64
CA ASN A 114 8.65 1.20 10.11
C ASN A 114 10.06 1.59 9.58
N ALA A 115 10.29 1.41 8.29
CA ALA A 115 11.63 1.50 7.68
C ALA A 115 12.22 2.93 7.64
N GLU A 116 11.44 3.97 7.92
CA GLU A 116 11.94 5.34 8.02
C GLU A 116 12.68 5.63 9.33
N GLU A 117 12.46 4.82 10.37
CA GLU A 117 13.10 4.97 11.68
C GLU A 117 13.70 3.65 12.18
N MET A 118 14.91 3.33 11.69
CA MET A 118 15.60 2.07 12.01
C MET A 118 16.77 2.22 12.99
N ILE A 119 17.12 3.44 13.41
CA ILE A 119 18.19 3.72 14.38
C ILE A 119 17.67 4.64 15.46
N CYS A 120 17.77 4.21 16.72
CA CYS A 120 17.46 5.05 17.88
C CYS A 120 18.42 6.24 17.96
N SER A 121 17.87 7.45 18.03
CA SER A 121 18.66 8.68 18.12
C SER A 121 19.46 8.81 19.44
N ILE A 122 19.00 8.13 20.50
CA ILE A 122 19.59 8.23 21.85
C ILE A 122 20.76 7.25 22.02
N ASP A 123 20.52 5.95 21.81
CA ASP A 123 21.51 4.90 22.11
C ASP A 123 22.11 4.24 20.87
N ARG A 124 21.72 4.70 19.67
CA ARG A 124 22.19 4.22 18.36
C ARG A 124 21.90 2.75 18.09
N LYS A 125 21.05 2.10 18.90
CA LYS A 125 20.62 0.73 18.64
C LYS A 125 19.62 0.68 17.51
N THR A 126 19.57 -0.47 16.87
CA THR A 126 18.62 -0.78 15.82
C THR A 126 17.20 -0.83 16.36
N ILE A 127 16.27 -0.22 15.65
CA ILE A 127 14.83 -0.31 15.89
C ILE A 127 14.25 -1.32 14.89
N THR A 128 13.44 -2.24 15.39
CA THR A 128 12.76 -3.27 14.60
C THR A 128 11.23 -3.18 14.71
N ALA A 129 10.71 -2.16 15.41
CA ALA A 129 9.28 -1.98 15.62
C ALA A 129 8.70 -0.94 14.64
N HIS A 130 7.38 -0.90 14.55
CA HIS A 130 6.69 0.19 13.85
C HIS A 130 6.94 1.54 14.53
N SER A 131 6.77 2.62 13.77
CA SER A 131 6.80 3.98 14.30
C SER A 131 5.37 4.56 14.42
N THR A 132 5.28 5.76 15.00
CA THR A 132 4.08 6.59 14.98
C THR A 132 4.14 7.71 13.94
N SER A 133 5.05 7.61 12.97
CA SER A 133 5.19 8.60 11.89
C SER A 133 3.93 8.63 11.02
N PRO A 134 3.52 9.82 10.53
CA PRO A 134 2.44 9.91 9.55
C PRO A 134 2.84 9.23 8.23
N VAL A 135 1.86 8.66 7.55
CA VAL A 135 2.05 7.99 6.25
C VAL A 135 1.81 8.94 5.08
N PRO A 136 2.46 8.74 3.92
CA PRO A 136 2.18 9.53 2.73
C PRO A 136 0.78 9.21 2.18
N PHE A 137 0.17 10.17 1.50
CA PHE A 137 -1.00 9.93 0.65
C PHE A 137 -0.83 10.71 -0.66
N ILE A 138 -0.66 9.99 -1.76
CA ILE A 138 -0.36 10.55 -3.08
C ILE A 138 -1.46 10.13 -4.04
N ILE A 139 -1.96 11.09 -4.82
CA ILE A 139 -2.86 10.86 -5.94
C ILE A 139 -2.10 11.04 -7.25
N GLY A 140 -2.14 10.02 -8.12
CA GLY A 140 -1.47 9.99 -9.42
C GLY A 140 -2.08 10.90 -10.50
N ASP A 141 -2.79 11.97 -10.13
CA ASP A 141 -3.35 12.97 -11.03
C ASP A 141 -3.21 14.37 -10.41
N SER A 142 -2.43 15.23 -11.07
CA SER A 142 -2.11 16.59 -10.60
C SER A 142 -3.29 17.56 -10.68
N LYS A 143 -4.35 17.21 -11.42
CA LYS A 143 -5.59 17.98 -11.51
C LYS A 143 -6.45 17.81 -10.27
N ILE A 144 -6.37 16.65 -9.60
CA ILE A 144 -7.08 16.40 -8.35
C ILE A 144 -6.34 17.15 -7.24
N LYS A 145 -7.05 18.05 -6.56
CA LYS A 145 -6.52 18.76 -5.40
C LYS A 145 -6.96 18.03 -4.15
N LEU A 146 -6.05 17.89 -3.19
CA LEU A 146 -6.38 17.43 -1.86
C LEU A 146 -6.79 18.63 -1.00
N LYS A 147 -7.65 18.40 -0.01
CA LYS A 147 -7.94 19.38 1.04
C LYS A 147 -6.63 19.75 1.75
N ASN A 148 -6.56 20.96 2.31
CA ASN A 148 -5.35 21.42 3.01
C ASN A 148 -5.03 20.51 4.22
N CYS A 149 -3.75 20.22 4.40
CA CYS A 149 -3.18 19.34 5.44
C CYS A 149 -3.36 19.85 6.89
N SER A 150 -4.14 20.91 7.12
CA SER A 150 -4.55 21.34 8.47
C SER A 150 -5.59 20.39 9.09
N HIS A 151 -6.16 19.49 8.30
CA HIS A 151 -6.94 18.38 8.79
C HIS A 151 -6.01 17.22 9.11
N ASN A 152 -6.05 16.75 10.36
CA ASN A 152 -5.41 15.51 10.80
C ASN A 152 -6.01 14.34 10.02
N PHE A 153 -5.53 14.10 8.80
CA PHE A 153 -5.98 13.01 7.93
C PHE A 153 -5.72 11.67 8.62
N LYS A 154 -6.66 10.76 8.43
CA LYS A 154 -6.65 9.43 9.05
C LYS A 154 -6.78 8.37 7.97
N LEU A 155 -6.38 7.15 8.29
CA LEU A 155 -6.57 6.00 7.40
C LEU A 155 -8.06 5.79 7.06
N SER A 156 -8.98 6.15 7.97
CA SER A 156 -10.43 6.10 7.75
C SER A 156 -10.93 6.99 6.61
N ASP A 157 -10.13 7.96 6.15
CA ASP A 157 -10.48 8.90 5.08
C ASP A 157 -10.17 8.32 3.68
N ILE A 158 -9.38 7.24 3.59
CA ILE A 158 -8.97 6.64 2.32
C ILE A 158 -10.15 6.01 1.57
N ALA A 159 -10.97 5.19 2.25
CA ALA A 159 -12.13 4.55 1.61
C ALA A 159 -13.17 5.57 1.12
N PRO A 160 -13.59 6.59 1.90
CA PRO A 160 -14.39 7.71 1.40
C PRO A 160 -13.80 8.41 0.18
N THR A 161 -12.47 8.59 0.14
CA THR A 161 -11.77 9.21 -1.00
C THR A 161 -11.87 8.36 -2.26
N ILE A 162 -11.79 7.03 -2.13
CA ILE A 162 -11.99 6.09 -3.25
C ILE A 162 -13.43 6.18 -3.77
N LEU A 163 -14.43 6.21 -2.87
CA LEU A 163 -15.84 6.31 -3.26
C LEU A 163 -16.16 7.62 -3.99
N ASP A 164 -15.63 8.76 -3.49
CA ASP A 164 -15.77 10.07 -4.12
C ASP A 164 -15.21 10.06 -5.56
N PHE A 165 -14.01 9.51 -5.74
CA PHE A 165 -13.40 9.35 -7.07
C PHE A 165 -14.26 8.48 -8.02
N LEU A 166 -14.83 7.38 -7.52
CA LEU A 166 -15.70 6.49 -8.28
C LEU A 166 -17.13 7.02 -8.45
N LYS A 167 -17.46 8.18 -7.85
CA LYS A 167 -18.81 8.77 -7.81
C LYS A 167 -19.84 7.82 -7.21
N ILE A 168 -19.44 7.09 -6.18
CA ILE A 168 -20.30 6.19 -5.40
C ILE A 168 -20.70 6.94 -4.12
N GLU A 169 -21.99 6.88 -3.77
CA GLU A 169 -22.49 7.49 -2.54
C GLU A 169 -21.82 6.86 -1.31
N LYS A 170 -21.27 7.71 -0.44
CA LYS A 170 -20.62 7.28 0.81
C LYS A 170 -21.72 6.78 1.78
N PRO A 171 -21.63 5.53 2.29
CA PRO A 171 -22.58 5.04 3.29
C PRO A 171 -22.40 5.76 4.63
N GLU A 172 -23.46 5.82 5.44
CA GLU A 172 -23.47 6.56 6.71
C GLU A 172 -22.50 5.99 7.75
N GLU A 173 -22.22 4.68 7.69
CA GLU A 173 -21.27 4.00 8.57
C GLU A 173 -19.82 4.45 8.32
N MET A 174 -19.50 4.98 7.13
CA MET A 174 -18.20 5.56 6.81
C MET A 174 -18.11 7.01 7.31
N THR A 175 -17.72 7.15 8.57
CA THR A 175 -17.56 8.45 9.25
C THR A 175 -16.31 9.24 8.85
N GLY A 176 -15.39 8.63 8.09
CA GLY A 176 -14.27 9.35 7.46
C GLY A 176 -14.74 10.26 6.34
N GLU A 177 -13.88 11.21 5.94
CA GLU A 177 -14.22 12.22 4.94
C GLU A 177 -13.31 12.12 3.72
N SER A 178 -13.85 12.38 2.52
CA SER A 178 -13.01 12.41 1.31
C SER A 178 -11.92 13.47 1.45
N LEU A 179 -10.71 13.10 1.06
CA LEU A 179 -9.54 13.97 1.04
C LEU A 179 -9.50 14.86 -0.20
N ILE A 180 -10.33 14.59 -1.21
CA ILE A 180 -10.39 15.38 -2.45
C ILE A 180 -11.08 16.72 -2.15
N PHE A 181 -10.51 17.78 -2.70
CA PHE A 181 -11.08 19.13 -2.74
C PHE A 181 -11.96 19.24 -3.98
N ASN A 182 -13.26 19.37 -3.76
CA ASN A 182 -14.28 19.51 -4.79
C ASN A 182 -14.58 20.99 -5.10
#